data_AF-A0A5N6S7K5-F1
#
_entry.id   AF-A0A5N6S7K5-F1
#
_cell.length_a   1.000
_cell.length_b   1.000
_cell.length_c   1.000
_cell.angle_alpha   90.00
_cell.angle_beta   90.00
_cell.angle_gamma   90.00
#
_symmetry.space_group_name_H-M   'P 1'
#
loop_
_entity.id
_entity.type
_entity.pdbx_description
1 polymer ?
#
loop_
_entity_poly.entity_id
_entity_poly.type
_entity_poly.pdbx_seq_one_letter_code
_entity_poly.pdbx_strand_id
1 'polypeptide(L)' 'MFRWGATKLPAKLRPYAWKIADFLETLQNWEEGPIIWGLMQLGIPYDVAQQAAWWIVTFLG' A
#
# COMPACT_ATOMS: atom_id res chain seq x y z
N MET A 1 -8.41 8.37 -0.26
CA MET A 1 -9.45 7.59 0.46
C MET A 1 -9.54 7.92 1.97
N PHE A 2 -8.51 8.50 2.61
CA PHE A 2 -8.46 8.68 4.07
C PHE A 2 -9.13 9.93 4.69
N ARG A 3 -9.54 10.93 3.90
CA ARG A 3 -10.09 12.20 4.44
C ARG A 3 -11.40 12.02 5.25
N TRP A 4 -12.15 10.95 4.99
CA TRP A 4 -13.40 10.61 5.68
C TRP A 4 -13.23 9.59 6.83
N GLY A 5 -12.04 8.98 6.99
CA GLY A 5 -11.75 8.01 8.06
C GLY A 5 -11.31 8.66 9.38
N ALA A 6 -10.89 9.93 9.34
CA ALA A 6 -10.35 10.65 10.49
C ALA A 6 -11.34 10.74 11.68
N THR A 7 -12.64 10.80 11.42
CA THR A 7 -13.68 10.78 12.47
C THR A 7 -13.84 9.42 13.14
N LYS A 8 -13.52 8.32 12.44
CA LYS A 8 -13.54 6.95 12.98
C LYS A 8 -12.28 6.59 13.78
N LEU A 9 -11.22 7.38 13.68
CA LEU A 9 -10.00 7.17 14.47
C LEU A 9 -10.22 7.59 15.95
N PRO A 10 -9.66 6.83 16.91
CA PRO A 10 -9.61 7.23 18.32
C PRO A 10 -9.07 8.64 18.49
N ALA A 11 -9.61 9.41 19.46
CA ALA A 11 -9.28 10.83 19.65
C ALA A 11 -7.77 11.12 19.72
N LYS A 12 -6.99 10.19 20.29
CA LYS A 12 -5.52 10.28 20.39
C LYS A 12 -4.78 10.15 19.04
N LEU A 13 -5.36 9.43 18.08
CA LEU A 13 -4.75 9.17 16.77
C LEU A 13 -5.16 10.20 15.71
N ARG A 14 -6.28 10.91 15.90
CA ARG A 14 -6.78 11.91 14.94
C ARG A 14 -5.76 12.98 14.52
N PRO A 15 -4.95 13.57 15.43
CA PRO A 15 -3.96 14.58 15.03
C PRO A 15 -2.86 14.03 14.11
N TYR A 16 -2.64 12.71 14.16
CA TYR A 16 -1.62 12.01 13.39
C TYR A 16 -2.18 11.27 12.18
N ALA A 17 -3.50 11.34 11.92
CA ALA A 17 -4.17 10.57 10.88
C ALA A 17 -3.52 10.75 9.50
N TRP A 18 -3.09 11.97 9.17
CA TRP A 18 -2.40 12.26 7.92
C TRP A 18 -0.99 11.64 7.87
N LYS A 19 -0.20 11.73 8.96
CA LYS A 19 1.12 11.09 9.04
C LYS A 19 1.05 9.58 8.93
N ILE A 20 0.03 8.99 9.55
CA ILE A 20 -0.22 7.55 9.50
C ILE A 20 -0.63 7.16 8.08
N ALA A 21 -1.51 7.93 7.43
CA ALA A 21 -1.88 7.68 6.04
C ALA A 21 -0.67 7.78 5.10
N ASP A 22 0.14 8.84 5.20
CA ASP A 22 1.34 9.02 4.39
C ASP A 22 2.36 7.88 4.61
N PHE A 23 2.52 7.44 5.86
CA PHE A 23 3.39 6.30 6.18
C PHE A 23 2.87 4.99 5.60
N LEU A 24 1.56 4.73 5.69
CA LEU A 24 0.95 3.53 5.11
C LEU A 24 1.03 3.53 3.58
N GLU A 25 0.81 4.67 2.93
CA GLU A 25 1.01 4.81 1.47
C GLU A 25 2.48 4.58 1.08
N THR A 26 3.42 5.08 1.89
CA THR A 26 4.84 4.82 1.68
C THR A 26 5.15 3.33 1.84
N LEU A 27 4.67 2.70 2.91
CA LEU A 27 4.92 1.28 3.21
C LEU A 27 4.35 0.38 2.10
N GLN A 28 3.14 0.67 1.63
CA GLN A 28 2.51 -0.06 0.53
C GLN A 28 3.36 -0.01 -0.75
N ASN A 29 3.86 1.17 -1.12
CA ASN A 29 4.75 1.32 -2.27
C ASN A 29 6.09 0.56 -2.10
N TRP A 30 6.60 0.49 -0.86
CA TRP A 30 7.83 -0.26 -0.54
C TRP A 30 7.62 -1.77 -0.62
N GLU A 31 6.43 -2.28 -0.35
CA GLU A 31 6.09 -3.70 -0.45
C GLU A 31 5.82 -4.12 -1.89
N GLU A 32 5.11 -3.28 -2.67
CA GLU A 32 4.79 -3.57 -4.06
C GLU A 32 6.07 -3.63 -4.94
N GLY A 33 7.04 -2.74 -4.73
CA GLY A 33 8.25 -2.64 -5.57
C GLY A 33 9.05 -3.94 -5.71
N PRO A 34 9.50 -4.58 -4.60
CA PRO A 34 10.20 -5.86 -4.63
C PRO A 34 9.39 -6.99 -5.26
N ILE A 35 8.07 -7.01 -5.04
CA ILE A 35 7.16 -8.01 -5.61
C ILE A 35 7.08 -7.85 -7.13
N ILE A 36 6.87 -6.61 -7.61
CA ILE A 36 6.86 -6.30 -9.06
C ILE A 36 8.17 -6.75 -9.69
N TRP A 37 9.30 -6.38 -9.08
CA TRP A 37 10.62 -6.74 -9.60
C TRP A 37 10.83 -8.26 -9.66
N GLY A 38 10.46 -9.00 -8.62
CA GLY A 38 10.54 -10.46 -8.61
C GLY A 38 9.66 -11.11 -9.68
N LEU A 39 8.43 -10.62 -9.87
CA LEU A 39 7.52 -11.10 -10.92
C LEU A 39 8.07 -10.83 -12.32
N MET A 40 8.66 -9.65 -12.54
CA MET A 40 9.32 -9.32 -13.81
C MET A 40 10.52 -10.23 -14.10
N GLN A 41 11.30 -10.63 -13.10
CA GLN A 41 12.39 -11.60 -13.27
C GLN A 41 11.89 -12.99 -13.70
N LEU A 42 10.64 -13.33 -13.37
CA LEU A 42 9.97 -14.55 -13.82
C LEU A 42 9.36 -14.41 -15.23
N GLY A 43 9.59 -13.29 -15.91
CA GLY A 43 9.09 -13.02 -17.26
C GLY A 43 7.66 -12.48 -17.31
N ILE A 44 7.10 -12.08 -16.16
CA ILE A 44 5.75 -11.50 -16.11
C ILE A 44 5.82 -10.04 -16.59
N PRO A 45 4.95 -9.63 -17.54
CA PRO A 45 4.86 -8.24 -18.00
C PRO A 45 4.59 -7.26 -16.84
N TYR A 46 5.13 -6.06 -16.94
CA TYR A 46 5.06 -5.05 -15.87
C TYR A 46 3.63 -4.73 -15.42
N ASP A 47 2.69 -4.62 -16.36
CA ASP A 47 1.27 -4.34 -16.08
C ASP A 47 0.60 -5.45 -15.26
N VAL A 48 0.91 -6.71 -15.57
CA VAL A 48 0.43 -7.88 -14.83
C VAL A 48 1.12 -7.97 -13.47
N ALA A 49 2.43 -7.72 -13.42
CA ALA A 49 3.22 -7.73 -12.19
C ALA A 49 2.76 -6.64 -11.20
N GLN A 50 2.42 -5.45 -11.70
CA GLN A 50 1.89 -4.34 -10.90
C GLN A 50 0.51 -4.68 -10.32
N GLN A 51 -0.39 -5.24 -11.13
CA GLN A 51 -1.70 -5.70 -10.63
C GLN A 51 -1.55 -6.81 -9.58
N ALA A 52 -0.66 -7.77 -9.82
CA ALA A 52 -0.41 -8.86 -8.89
C ALA A 52 0.20 -8.35 -7.57
N ALA A 53 1.14 -7.41 -7.63
CA ALA A 53 1.74 -6.80 -6.44
C ALA A 53 0.72 -6.04 -5.60
N TRP A 54 -0.11 -5.19 -6.23
CA TRP A 54 -1.20 -4.51 -5.55
C TRP A 54 -2.17 -5.49 -4.88
N TRP A 55 -2.53 -6.57 -5.57
CA TRP A 55 -3.42 -7.61 -5.03
C TRP A 55 -2.78 -8.35 -3.85
N ILE A 56 -1.51 -8.76 -3.97
CA ILE A 56 -0.76 -9.43 -2.91
C ILE A 56 -0.69 -8.54 -1.67
N VAL A 57 -0.33 -7.26 -1.82
CA VAL A 57 -0.20 -6.34 -0.68
C VAL A 57 -1.57 -6.02 -0.07
N THR A 58 -2.63 -5.90 -0.87
CA THR A 58 -3.97 -5.57 -0.37
C THR A 58 -4.62 -6.72 0.40
N PHE A 59 -4.34 -7.99 0.04
CA PHE A 59 -5.04 -9.16 0.61
C PHE A 59 -4.16 -10.07 1.47
N LEU A 60 -2.83 -10.03 1.33
CA LEU A 60 -1.87 -10.85 2.07
C LEU A 60 -0.93 -10.03 2.97
N GLY A 61 -0.94 -8.69 2.86
CA GLY A 61 -0.20 -7.75 3.72
C GLY A 61 -0.96 -7.35 4.98
#